data_AF-A0A8I0GCS2-F1
#
_entry.id   AF-A0A8I0GCS2-F1
#
_cell.length_a   1.000
_cell.length_b   1.000
_cell.length_c   1.000
_cell.angle_alpha   90.00
_cell.angle_beta   90.00
_cell.angle_gamma   90.00
#
_symmetry.space_group_name_H-M   'P 1'
#
loop_
_entity.id
_entity.type
_entity.pdbx_description
1 polymer ?
#
loop_
_entity_poly.entity_id
_entity_poly.type
_entity_poly.pdbx_seq_one_letter_code
_entity_poly.pdbx_strand_id
1 'polypeptide(L)'
;MVRALGGQVISLGSGRDVLNPLDVGDVDAVAGKLSGREREALIGEGKARQLQMVLALLQVVRRNQPVSDREEAIISRALDVWNTRGSGTPLLSDVVAVIDSHPDACDAVALSRGDARAYRAATDQLQASLLALLTDRWAQLFGHHTTTPMRLDRPVVFDVSDLDRQSNDVLGAVLLTCWSYGFAQVNLAQVLQDASLMPQRHYFIVMDELWRILRAGQGMVDRIDELTRLNRTRGVGQAMCTHTMKDLMALPNEEDRMKACGFVERSGMVISGGLPANEMPQLTSVVPMSGKEQATLASWTNPPSWNNDLGHDAPPPGRGKFLIKVGERPGIPFQVRLTQAELALNDTNKRWSNTTSARHRRG
;
A
#
# COMPACT_ATOMS: atom_id res chain seq x y z
N MET A 1 -16.96 -10.48 -4.25
CA MET A 1 -16.10 -11.68 -4.20
C MET A 1 -15.62 -12.01 -2.78
N VAL A 2 -14.79 -11.19 -2.12
CA VAL A 2 -14.20 -11.53 -0.80
C VAL A 2 -15.23 -11.89 0.27
N ARG A 3 -16.33 -11.13 0.42
CA ARG A 3 -17.43 -11.50 1.35
C ARG A 3 -18.05 -12.85 1.03
N ALA A 4 -18.20 -13.19 -0.25
CA ALA A 4 -18.78 -14.47 -0.69
C ALA A 4 -17.86 -15.66 -0.38
N LEU A 5 -16.55 -15.43 -0.27
CA LEU A 5 -15.56 -16.41 0.19
C LEU A 5 -15.44 -16.46 1.73
N GLY A 6 -16.35 -15.82 2.48
CA GLY A 6 -16.28 -15.73 3.93
C GLY A 6 -15.20 -14.78 4.47
N GLY A 7 -14.57 -14.01 3.58
CA GLY A 7 -13.53 -13.04 3.92
C GLY A 7 -14.08 -11.76 4.54
N GLN A 8 -13.17 -10.97 5.12
CA GLN A 8 -13.46 -9.65 5.65
C GLN A 8 -13.26 -8.57 4.58
N VAL A 9 -14.16 -7.60 4.54
CA VAL A 9 -14.00 -6.39 3.75
C VAL A 9 -14.03 -5.22 4.72
N ILE A 10 -12.93 -4.48 4.77
CA ILE A 10 -12.79 -3.22 5.51
C ILE A 10 -12.92 -2.10 4.48
N SER A 11 -14.00 -1.33 4.54
CA SER A 11 -14.33 -0.37 3.49
C SER A 11 -13.91 1.02 3.93
N LEU A 12 -12.91 1.60 3.26
CA LEU A 12 -12.38 2.92 3.58
C LEU A 12 -13.07 3.99 2.73
N GLY A 13 -13.39 5.13 3.34
CA GLY A 13 -14.14 6.20 2.68
C GLY A 13 -14.83 7.13 3.66
N SER A 14 -15.39 8.23 3.16
CA SER A 14 -16.13 9.19 4.00
C SER A 14 -17.32 8.50 4.67
N GLY A 15 -17.36 8.54 6.01
CA GLY A 15 -18.41 7.90 6.80
C GLY A 15 -18.36 6.37 6.87
N ARG A 16 -17.22 5.74 6.53
CA ARG A 16 -17.02 4.29 6.60
C ARG A 16 -15.97 3.90 7.65
N ASP A 17 -15.31 2.75 7.48
CA ASP A 17 -14.22 2.32 8.35
C ASP A 17 -13.06 3.32 8.27
N VAL A 18 -12.41 3.52 9.42
CA VAL A 18 -11.22 4.36 9.53
C VAL A 18 -10.05 3.48 9.89
N LEU A 19 -8.88 3.80 9.34
CA LEU A 19 -7.63 3.12 9.63
C LEU A 19 -6.62 4.16 10.12
N ASN A 20 -6.22 4.02 11.38
CA ASN A 20 -5.21 4.90 11.96
C ASN A 20 -3.83 4.57 11.36
N PRO A 21 -3.12 5.53 10.74
CA PRO A 21 -1.80 5.26 10.19
C PRO A 21 -0.78 4.77 11.20
N LEU A 22 -0.89 5.18 12.46
CA LEU A 22 0.05 4.80 13.52
C LEU A 22 -0.35 3.49 14.21
N ASP A 23 -1.41 2.83 13.74
CA ASP A 23 -1.79 1.51 14.20
C ASP A 23 -0.83 0.46 13.66
N VAL A 24 -0.01 -0.05 14.58
CA VAL A 24 0.93 -1.14 14.34
C VAL A 24 0.45 -2.45 14.98
N GLY A 25 -0.83 -2.49 15.39
CA GLY A 25 -1.43 -3.54 16.19
C GLY A 25 -1.11 -3.44 17.68
N ASP A 26 -1.58 -4.44 18.42
CA ASP A 26 -1.41 -4.51 19.88
C ASP A 26 -0.01 -5.02 20.26
N VAL A 27 0.99 -4.19 19.94
CA VAL A 27 2.41 -4.45 20.22
C VAL A 27 2.61 -4.66 21.71
N ASP A 28 1.95 -3.89 22.57
CA ASP A 28 2.10 -4.00 24.02
C ASP A 28 1.58 -5.33 24.56
N ALA A 29 0.40 -5.77 24.13
CA ALA A 29 -0.13 -7.07 24.57
C ALA A 29 0.70 -8.24 24.06
N VAL A 30 1.25 -8.17 22.84
CA VAL A 30 2.14 -9.20 22.32
C VAL A 30 3.49 -9.17 23.04
N ALA A 31 4.09 -7.99 23.22
CA ALA A 31 5.33 -7.80 23.95
C ALA A 31 5.24 -8.27 25.40
N GLY A 32 4.07 -8.15 26.04
CA GLY A 32 3.81 -8.69 27.39
C GLY A 32 3.86 -10.22 27.48
N LYS A 33 3.76 -10.93 26.36
CA LYS A 33 3.88 -12.40 26.28
C LYS A 33 5.30 -12.86 25.91
N LEU A 34 6.18 -11.94 25.55
CA LEU A 34 7.55 -12.20 25.12
C LEU A 34 8.54 -11.83 26.23
N SER A 35 9.79 -12.30 26.10
CA SER A 35 10.85 -11.98 27.06
C SER A 35 12.16 -11.62 26.36
N GLY A 36 13.03 -10.90 27.07
CA GLY A 36 14.37 -10.55 26.61
C GLY A 36 14.41 -9.81 25.27
N ARG A 37 15.30 -10.25 24.38
CA ARG A 37 15.60 -9.58 23.10
C ARG A 37 14.42 -9.56 22.13
N GLU A 38 13.56 -10.57 22.13
CA GLU A 38 12.40 -10.64 21.22
C GLU A 38 11.37 -9.56 21.56
N ARG A 39 11.16 -9.33 22.86
CA ARG A 39 10.30 -8.24 23.36
C ARG A 39 10.85 -6.88 22.94
N GLU A 40 12.14 -6.63 23.15
CA GLU A 40 12.78 -5.36 22.80
C GLU A 40 12.77 -5.12 21.28
N ALA A 41 13.05 -6.16 20.49
CA ALA A 41 13.01 -6.10 19.04
C ALA A 41 11.61 -5.76 18.52
N LEU A 42 10.56 -6.40 19.06
CA LEU A 42 9.18 -6.13 18.64
C LEU A 42 8.76 -4.67 18.95
N ILE A 43 9.07 -4.17 20.14
CA ILE A 43 8.77 -2.78 20.51
C ILE A 43 9.54 -1.82 19.59
N GLY A 44 10.83 -2.09 19.34
CA GLY A 44 11.65 -1.30 18.42
C GLY A 44 11.11 -1.28 16.99
N GLU A 45 10.69 -2.43 16.47
CA GLU A 45 10.06 -2.56 15.15
C GLU A 45 8.74 -1.76 15.07
N GLY A 46 7.91 -1.82 16.12
CA GLY A 46 6.67 -1.04 16.22
C GLY A 46 6.93 0.47 16.15
N LYS A 47 7.89 0.96 16.94
CA LYS A 47 8.30 2.37 16.94
C LYS A 47 8.86 2.82 15.58
N ALA A 48 9.72 2.00 14.99
CA ALA A 48 10.28 2.28 13.67
C ALA A 48 9.17 2.38 12.62
N ARG A 49 8.18 1.49 12.64
CA ARG A 49 7.05 1.53 11.71
C ARG A 49 6.17 2.76 11.89
N GLN A 50 5.90 3.18 13.12
CA GLN A 50 5.18 4.44 13.38
C GLN A 50 5.94 5.64 12.80
N LEU A 51 7.24 5.74 13.04
CA LEU A 51 8.08 6.80 12.49
C LEU A 51 8.04 6.80 10.96
N GLN A 52 8.28 5.65 10.32
CA GLN A 52 8.28 5.55 8.87
C GLN A 52 6.93 5.92 8.25
N MET A 53 5.82 5.59 8.92
CA MET A 53 4.50 6.02 8.46
C MET A 53 4.33 7.54 8.51
N VAL A 54 4.71 8.20 9.61
CA VAL A 54 4.62 9.67 9.71
C VAL A 54 5.46 10.33 8.63
N LEU A 55 6.70 9.86 8.43
CA LEU A 55 7.59 10.41 7.40
C LEU A 55 7.01 10.24 5.99
N ALA A 56 6.41 9.08 5.70
CA ALA A 56 5.81 8.84 4.40
C ALA A 56 4.55 9.70 4.16
N LEU A 57 3.70 9.88 5.16
CA LEU A 57 2.53 10.77 5.05
C LEU A 57 2.96 12.24 4.87
N LEU A 58 3.98 12.69 5.60
CA LEU A 58 4.56 14.02 5.42
C LEU A 58 5.09 14.20 4.00
N GLN A 59 5.77 13.19 3.45
CA GLN A 59 6.26 13.23 2.06
C GLN A 59 5.11 13.34 1.04
N VAL A 60 4.00 12.64 1.26
CA VAL A 60 2.81 12.75 0.39
C VAL A 60 2.23 14.17 0.42
N VAL A 61 2.13 14.78 1.60
CA VAL A 61 1.57 16.14 1.75
C VAL A 61 2.51 17.21 1.21
N ARG A 62 3.81 17.07 1.46
CA ARG A 62 4.84 18.02 1.03
C ARG A 62 5.21 17.89 -0.44
N ARG A 63 4.92 16.73 -1.06
CA ARG A 63 5.18 16.34 -2.46
C ARG A 63 6.66 16.37 -2.87
N ASN A 64 7.26 17.56 -2.86
CA ASN A 64 8.60 17.86 -3.37
C ASN A 64 9.56 18.34 -2.28
N GLN A 65 9.09 18.59 -1.06
CA GLN A 65 9.95 18.99 0.04
C GLN A 65 10.23 17.80 0.97
N PRO A 66 11.50 17.36 1.09
CA PRO A 66 11.85 16.26 1.96
C PRO A 66 11.68 16.64 3.44
N VAL A 67 11.49 15.63 4.29
CA VAL A 67 11.60 15.78 5.74
C VAL A 67 13.09 15.85 6.08
N SER A 68 13.49 16.86 6.86
CA SER A 68 14.90 17.00 7.27
C SER A 68 15.26 16.04 8.40
N ASP A 69 16.55 15.71 8.55
CA ASP A 69 17.07 14.88 9.65
C ASP A 69 16.64 15.39 11.03
N ARG A 70 16.58 16.72 11.19
CA ARG A 70 16.11 17.34 12.43
C ARG A 70 14.62 17.08 12.66
N GLU A 71 13.79 17.21 11.64
CA GLU A 71 12.35 16.92 11.75
C GLU A 71 12.10 15.44 12.04
N GLU A 72 12.82 14.54 11.36
CA GLU A 72 12.77 13.10 11.63
C GLU A 72 13.15 12.79 13.09
N ALA A 73 14.23 13.39 13.58
CA ALA A 73 14.65 13.23 14.98
C ALA A 73 13.58 13.75 15.96
N ILE A 74 12.95 14.89 15.66
CA ILE A 74 11.87 15.46 16.49
C ILE A 74 10.66 14.51 16.52
N ILE A 75 10.22 13.98 15.37
CA ILE A 75 9.10 13.02 15.29
C ILE A 75 9.43 11.75 16.07
N SER A 76 10.65 11.22 15.90
CA SER A 76 11.12 10.04 16.63
C SER A 76 11.03 10.25 18.15
N ARG A 77 11.52 11.40 18.65
CA ARG A 77 11.44 11.72 20.08
C ARG A 77 10.00 11.95 20.55
N ALA A 78 9.15 12.58 19.73
CA ALA A 78 7.75 12.78 20.07
C ALA A 78 6.99 11.44 20.20
N LEU A 79 7.21 10.50 19.28
CA LEU A 79 6.65 9.15 19.36
C LEU A 79 7.18 8.39 20.58
N ASP A 80 8.47 8.50 20.90
CA ASP A 80 9.05 7.91 22.11
C ASP A 80 8.43 8.47 23.39
N VAL A 81 8.26 9.79 23.47
CA VAL A 81 7.61 10.47 24.60
C VAL A 81 6.16 10.01 24.73
N TRP A 82 5.42 9.93 23.62
CA TRP A 82 4.05 9.45 23.64
C TRP A 82 3.97 7.99 24.10
N ASN A 83 4.74 7.09 23.49
CA ASN A 83 4.74 5.66 23.81
C ASN A 83 5.17 5.37 25.26
N THR A 84 5.88 6.29 25.92
CA THR A 84 6.28 6.15 27.34
C THR A 84 5.18 6.63 28.29
N ARG A 85 4.36 7.60 27.88
CA ARG A 85 3.35 8.26 28.75
C ARG A 85 1.93 7.77 28.50
N GLY A 86 1.62 7.46 27.25
CA GLY A 86 0.30 7.06 26.78
C GLY A 86 0.05 5.57 26.94
N SER A 87 -1.19 5.19 26.66
CA SER A 87 -1.61 3.79 26.57
C SER A 87 -2.34 3.57 25.24
N GLY A 88 -2.05 2.46 24.57
CA GLY A 88 -2.70 2.09 23.32
C GLY A 88 -1.99 2.66 22.09
N THR A 89 -2.75 2.99 21.05
CA THR A 89 -2.22 3.43 19.76
C THR A 89 -2.28 4.95 19.61
N PRO A 90 -1.19 5.65 19.23
CA PRO A 90 -1.21 7.09 19.06
C PRO A 90 -2.03 7.52 17.86
N LEU A 91 -2.63 8.70 17.92
CA LEU A 91 -3.11 9.44 16.75
C LEU A 91 -2.06 10.46 16.29
N LEU A 92 -2.16 10.89 15.03
CA LEU A 92 -1.33 12.00 14.53
C LEU A 92 -1.53 13.28 15.35
N SER A 93 -2.75 13.52 15.86
CA SER A 93 -3.04 14.64 16.77
C SER A 93 -2.24 14.56 18.08
N ASP A 94 -1.99 13.35 18.57
CA ASP A 94 -1.22 13.17 19.80
C ASP A 94 0.26 13.46 19.57
N VAL A 95 0.79 13.10 18.40
CA VAL A 95 2.16 13.46 18.00
C VAL A 95 2.32 14.98 17.94
N VAL A 96 1.34 15.67 17.34
CA VAL A 96 1.31 17.15 17.31
C VAL A 96 1.28 17.73 18.72
N ALA A 97 0.40 17.21 19.60
CA ALA A 97 0.28 17.67 20.97
C ALA A 97 1.57 17.45 21.78
N VAL A 98 2.27 16.33 21.56
CA VAL A 98 3.55 16.07 22.21
C VAL A 98 4.60 17.07 21.75
N ILE A 99 4.70 17.36 20.45
CA ILE A 99 5.64 18.37 19.94
C ILE A 99 5.30 19.75 20.52
N ASP A 100 4.03 20.12 20.54
CA ASP A 100 3.57 21.41 21.08
C ASP A 100 3.85 21.57 22.58
N SER A 101 3.81 20.47 23.35
CA SER A 101 4.16 20.47 24.78
C SER A 101 5.64 20.72 25.08
N HIS A 102 6.49 20.82 24.05
CA HIS A 102 7.93 21.12 24.14
C HIS A 102 8.68 20.28 25.20
N PRO A 103 8.65 18.93 25.14
CA PRO A 103 9.37 18.11 26.09
C PRO A 103 10.88 18.19 25.88
N ASP A 104 11.66 18.02 26.95
CA ASP A 104 13.13 18.07 26.94
C ASP A 104 13.76 17.17 25.85
N ALA A 105 13.16 15.99 25.62
CA ALA A 105 13.62 15.07 24.60
C ALA A 105 13.52 15.65 23.17
N CYS A 106 12.48 16.42 22.88
CA CYS A 106 12.34 17.11 21.60
C CYS A 106 13.18 18.40 21.56
N ASP A 107 13.30 19.13 22.67
CA ASP A 107 14.16 20.33 22.76
C ASP A 107 15.62 19.99 22.43
N ALA A 108 16.11 18.87 22.97
CA ALA A 108 17.48 18.41 22.79
C ALA A 108 17.84 18.18 21.31
N VAL A 109 16.94 17.58 20.52
CA VAL A 109 17.15 17.33 19.09
C VAL A 109 16.81 18.54 18.22
N ALA A 110 15.92 19.42 18.70
CA ALA A 110 15.67 20.73 18.08
C ALA A 110 16.84 21.71 18.29
N LEU A 111 17.78 21.38 19.20
CA LEU A 111 18.92 22.21 19.60
C LEU A 111 18.49 23.58 20.13
N SER A 112 17.34 23.64 20.78
CA SER A 112 16.72 24.89 21.24
C SER A 112 17.20 25.33 22.61
N ARG A 113 17.78 24.42 23.42
CA ARG A 113 18.41 24.70 24.72
C ARG A 113 17.46 25.39 25.70
N GLY A 114 16.18 25.02 25.66
CA GLY A 114 15.11 25.61 26.45
C GLY A 114 14.58 26.96 25.94
N ASP A 115 15.10 27.51 24.83
CA ASP A 115 14.52 28.71 24.21
C ASP A 115 13.27 28.34 23.39
N ALA A 116 12.10 28.68 23.92
CA ALA A 116 10.82 28.45 23.28
C ALA A 116 10.67 29.11 21.90
N ARG A 117 11.34 30.24 21.65
CA ARG A 117 11.32 30.89 20.33
C ARG A 117 12.15 30.11 19.32
N ALA A 118 13.33 29.63 19.72
CA ALA A 118 14.17 28.78 18.90
C ALA A 118 13.46 27.43 18.60
N TYR A 119 12.75 26.87 19.58
CA TYR A 119 12.00 25.64 19.42
C TYR A 119 10.87 25.75 18.40
N ARG A 120 10.03 26.80 18.52
CA ARG A 120 9.00 27.10 17.52
C ARG A 120 9.58 27.28 16.13
N ALA A 121 10.64 28.09 16.00
CA ALA A 121 11.31 28.27 14.71
C ALA A 121 11.85 26.95 14.11
N ALA A 122 12.22 25.96 14.93
CA ALA A 122 12.65 24.65 14.49
C ALA A 122 11.50 23.69 14.15
N THR A 123 10.29 23.92 14.68
CA THR A 123 9.15 22.98 14.63
C THR A 123 7.94 23.48 13.84
N ASP A 124 7.78 24.79 13.61
CA ASP A 124 6.59 25.39 13.00
C ASP A 124 6.26 24.78 11.63
N GLN A 125 7.27 24.55 10.78
CA GLN A 125 7.07 23.96 9.46
C GLN A 125 6.64 22.49 9.53
N LEU A 126 7.19 21.73 10.49
CA LEU A 126 6.80 20.35 10.76
C LEU A 126 5.36 20.30 11.27
N GLN A 127 5.03 21.11 12.28
CA GLN A 127 3.69 21.20 12.84
C GLN A 127 2.67 21.63 11.78
N ALA A 128 2.98 22.61 10.93
CA ALA A 128 2.11 23.00 9.82
C ALA A 128 1.81 21.83 8.86
N SER A 129 2.82 20.98 8.59
CA SER A 129 2.65 19.81 7.72
C SER A 129 1.85 18.69 8.39
N LEU A 130 2.06 18.45 9.68
CA LEU A 130 1.28 17.49 10.47
C LEU A 130 -0.18 17.96 10.64
N LEU A 131 -0.40 19.25 10.89
CA LEU A 131 -1.73 19.83 10.98
C LEU A 131 -2.48 19.73 9.64
N ALA A 132 -1.79 19.83 8.50
CA ALA A 132 -2.41 19.61 7.20
C ALA A 132 -2.92 18.17 6.99
N LEU A 133 -2.36 17.17 7.70
CA LEU A 133 -2.91 15.80 7.76
C LEU A 133 -4.11 15.67 8.70
N LEU A 134 -4.40 16.69 9.50
CA LEU A 134 -5.48 16.73 10.48
C LEU A 134 -6.61 17.68 10.07
N THR A 135 -6.60 18.20 8.83
CA THR A 135 -7.66 19.05 8.28
C THR A 135 -8.46 18.37 7.18
N ASP A 136 -9.67 18.86 6.96
CA ASP A 136 -10.58 18.50 5.87
C ASP A 136 -10.70 16.98 5.63
N ARG A 137 -10.32 16.53 4.44
CA ARG A 137 -10.39 15.15 3.98
C ARG A 137 -9.41 14.23 4.68
N TRP A 138 -8.26 14.73 5.13
CA TRP A 138 -7.25 13.92 5.81
C TRP A 138 -7.69 13.60 7.25
N ALA A 139 -8.31 14.56 7.93
CA ALA A 139 -8.90 14.34 9.25
C ALA A 139 -9.89 13.17 9.26
N GLN A 140 -10.76 13.10 8.24
CA GLN A 140 -11.75 12.03 8.12
C GLN A 140 -11.11 10.65 7.92
N LEU A 141 -9.94 10.59 7.27
CA LEU A 141 -9.27 9.34 6.94
C LEU A 141 -8.29 8.88 8.02
N PHE A 142 -7.60 9.80 8.69
CA PHE A 142 -6.46 9.49 9.57
C PHE A 142 -6.58 10.07 10.99
N GLY A 143 -7.63 10.86 11.27
CA GLY A 143 -7.82 11.54 12.54
C GLY A 143 -8.50 10.70 13.63
N HIS A 144 -8.79 9.42 13.36
CA HIS A 144 -9.48 8.55 14.31
C HIS A 144 -8.77 7.21 14.45
N HIS A 145 -9.03 6.53 15.58
CA HIS A 145 -8.53 5.17 15.80
C HIS A 145 -9.13 4.19 14.78
N THR A 146 -8.38 3.13 14.50
CA THR A 146 -8.84 2.04 13.63
C THR A 146 -10.16 1.48 14.15
N THR A 147 -11.21 1.53 13.32
CA THR A 147 -12.55 1.12 13.73
C THR A 147 -12.76 -0.38 13.63
N THR A 148 -12.15 -0.99 12.61
CA THR A 148 -12.35 -2.40 12.28
C THR A 148 -11.00 -3.10 12.16
N PRO A 149 -10.57 -3.85 13.20
CA PRO A 149 -9.32 -4.60 13.17
C PRO A 149 -9.31 -5.69 12.10
N MET A 150 -8.14 -5.94 11.50
CA MET A 150 -7.98 -7.03 10.54
C MET A 150 -7.99 -8.40 11.23
N ARG A 151 -8.75 -9.36 10.66
CA ARG A 151 -8.78 -10.74 11.12
C ARG A 151 -7.85 -11.61 10.28
N LEU A 152 -6.81 -12.14 10.92
CA LEU A 152 -5.75 -12.93 10.27
C LEU A 152 -6.11 -14.40 10.03
N ASP A 153 -7.31 -14.82 10.40
CA ASP A 153 -7.79 -16.20 10.24
C ASP A 153 -8.48 -16.47 8.89
N ARG A 154 -8.65 -15.43 8.06
CA ARG A 154 -9.42 -15.44 6.82
C ARG A 154 -8.86 -14.44 5.80
N PRO A 155 -9.28 -14.50 4.52
CA PRO A 155 -8.95 -13.47 3.54
C PRO A 155 -9.51 -12.10 3.96
N VAL A 156 -8.70 -11.05 3.82
CA VAL A 156 -9.09 -9.67 4.12
C VAL A 156 -8.76 -8.77 2.94
N VAL A 157 -9.64 -7.83 2.64
CA VAL A 157 -9.39 -6.76 1.66
C VAL A 157 -9.73 -5.40 2.27
N PHE A 158 -8.85 -4.43 2.04
CA PHE A 158 -9.13 -3.03 2.23
C PHE A 158 -9.76 -2.51 0.93
N ASP A 159 -11.06 -2.23 0.97
CA ASP A 159 -11.81 -1.72 -0.17
C ASP A 159 -11.73 -0.19 -0.19
N VAL A 160 -10.97 0.32 -1.16
CA VAL A 160 -10.74 1.76 -1.39
C VAL A 160 -11.54 2.32 -2.57
N SER A 161 -12.47 1.53 -3.14
CA SER A 161 -13.20 1.92 -4.37
C SER A 161 -14.00 3.22 -4.24
N ASP A 162 -14.46 3.55 -3.03
CA ASP A 162 -15.13 4.83 -2.75
C ASP A 162 -14.21 6.05 -2.88
N LEU A 163 -12.90 5.82 -2.80
CA LEU A 163 -11.86 6.84 -2.89
C LEU A 163 -11.28 6.99 -4.30
N ASP A 164 -11.77 6.22 -5.29
CA ASP A 164 -11.26 6.26 -6.68
C ASP A 164 -11.37 7.64 -7.36
N ARG A 165 -12.32 8.47 -6.89
CA ARG A 165 -12.51 9.85 -7.38
C ARG A 165 -11.62 10.88 -6.67
N GLN A 166 -10.85 10.47 -5.66
CA GLN A 166 -9.92 11.33 -4.96
C GLN A 166 -8.63 11.50 -5.77
N SER A 167 -7.82 12.49 -5.39
CA SER A 167 -6.51 12.70 -5.98
C SER A 167 -5.55 11.56 -5.65
N ASN A 168 -4.58 11.32 -6.54
CA ASN A 168 -3.64 10.19 -6.43
C ASN A 168 -2.79 10.22 -5.14
N ASP A 169 -2.53 11.40 -4.59
CA ASP A 169 -1.83 11.58 -3.30
C ASP A 169 -2.65 10.99 -2.14
N VAL A 170 -3.95 11.28 -2.07
CA VAL A 170 -4.85 10.72 -1.04
C VAL A 170 -4.94 9.20 -1.16
N LEU A 171 -5.19 8.70 -2.37
CA LEU A 171 -5.31 7.26 -2.57
C LEU A 171 -3.97 6.54 -2.31
N GLY A 172 -2.85 7.14 -2.70
CA GLY A 172 -1.51 6.61 -2.41
C GLY A 172 -1.23 6.53 -0.90
N ALA A 173 -1.59 7.56 -0.13
CA ALA A 173 -1.45 7.54 1.33
C ALA A 173 -2.35 6.51 2.00
N VAL A 174 -3.59 6.34 1.53
CA VAL A 174 -4.51 5.31 2.04
C VAL A 174 -3.98 3.91 1.73
N LEU A 175 -3.56 3.64 0.49
CA LEU A 175 -2.95 2.36 0.12
C LEU A 175 -1.70 2.07 0.97
N LEU A 176 -0.82 3.06 1.16
CA LEU A 176 0.34 2.92 2.03
C LEU A 176 -0.05 2.53 3.46
N THR A 177 -1.07 3.21 4.00
CA THR A 177 -1.58 2.96 5.35
C THR A 177 -2.13 1.55 5.48
N CYS A 178 -2.95 1.10 4.50
CA CYS A 178 -3.47 -0.27 4.43
C CYS A 178 -2.35 -1.31 4.42
N TRP A 179 -1.33 -1.12 3.59
CA TRP A 179 -0.24 -2.08 3.50
C TRP A 179 0.60 -2.08 4.76
N SER A 180 0.95 -0.90 5.30
CA SER A 180 1.70 -0.82 6.56
C SER A 180 1.00 -1.51 7.72
N TYR A 181 -0.29 -1.27 7.87
CA TYR A 181 -1.11 -1.95 8.87
C TYR A 181 -1.15 -3.46 8.60
N GLY A 182 -1.42 -3.88 7.35
CA GLY A 182 -1.44 -5.29 6.96
C GLY A 182 -0.14 -6.02 7.31
N PHE A 183 1.01 -5.43 6.96
CA PHE A 183 2.33 -5.95 7.29
C PHE A 183 2.59 -5.95 8.81
N ALA A 184 2.13 -4.95 9.55
CA ALA A 184 2.28 -4.91 11.00
C ALA A 184 1.54 -6.07 11.69
N GLN A 185 0.29 -6.32 11.29
CA GLN A 185 -0.51 -7.41 11.82
C GLN A 185 0.07 -8.78 11.47
N VAL A 186 0.53 -8.98 10.23
CA VAL A 186 1.21 -10.21 9.82
C VAL A 186 2.48 -10.43 10.64
N ASN A 187 3.26 -9.37 10.87
CA ASN A 187 4.45 -9.43 11.70
C ASN A 187 4.13 -9.86 13.14
N LEU A 188 3.14 -9.23 13.77
CA LEU A 188 2.70 -9.62 15.12
C LEU A 188 2.27 -11.08 15.20
N ALA A 189 1.54 -11.56 14.19
CA ALA A 189 1.15 -12.95 14.14
C ALA A 189 2.36 -13.88 13.99
N GLN A 190 3.35 -13.53 13.17
CA GLN A 190 4.55 -14.35 13.03
C GLN A 190 5.35 -14.44 14.33
N VAL A 191 5.53 -13.32 15.03
CA VAL A 191 6.19 -13.33 16.34
C VAL A 191 5.45 -14.22 17.34
N LEU A 192 4.10 -14.18 17.34
CA LEU A 192 3.30 -15.10 18.16
C LEU A 192 3.42 -16.56 17.70
N GLN A 193 3.55 -16.83 16.40
CA GLN A 193 3.74 -18.19 15.86
C GLN A 193 5.11 -18.75 16.25
N ASP A 194 6.16 -17.95 16.15
CA ASP A 194 7.53 -18.32 16.53
C ASP A 194 7.61 -18.62 18.03
N ALA A 195 6.89 -17.85 18.86
CA ALA A 195 6.71 -18.11 20.28
C ALA A 195 5.74 -19.26 20.60
N SER A 196 5.19 -19.95 19.60
CA SER A 196 4.18 -21.02 19.74
C SER A 196 2.89 -20.61 20.47
N LEU A 197 2.57 -19.30 20.45
CA LEU A 197 1.38 -18.71 21.07
C LEU A 197 0.18 -18.66 20.11
N MET A 198 0.39 -18.96 18.83
CA MET A 198 -0.68 -19.14 17.85
C MET A 198 -0.29 -20.14 16.76
N PRO A 199 -1.27 -20.74 16.04
CA PRO A 199 -0.98 -21.68 14.97
C PRO A 199 -0.21 -21.04 13.82
N GLN A 200 0.76 -21.78 13.27
CA GLN A 200 1.53 -21.35 12.09
C GLN A 200 0.61 -21.13 10.88
N ARG A 201 0.74 -19.99 10.22
CA ARG A 201 -0.03 -19.62 9.02
C ARG A 201 0.88 -18.96 8.00
N HIS A 202 0.65 -19.29 6.73
CA HIS A 202 1.31 -18.60 5.63
C HIS A 202 0.42 -17.44 5.15
N TYR A 203 1.02 -16.27 5.04
CA TYR A 203 0.35 -15.06 4.58
C TYR A 203 0.77 -14.75 3.14
N PHE A 204 -0.20 -14.31 2.34
CA PHE A 204 0.03 -13.81 0.99
C PHE A 204 -0.59 -12.42 0.85
N ILE A 205 0.25 -11.41 0.62
CA ILE A 205 -0.17 -10.00 0.57
C ILE A 205 -0.25 -9.56 -0.89
N VAL A 206 -1.39 -8.98 -1.27
CA VAL A 206 -1.61 -8.41 -2.61
C VAL A 206 -1.59 -6.89 -2.48
N MET A 207 -0.61 -6.27 -3.14
CA MET A 207 -0.44 -4.82 -3.23
C MET A 207 -0.91 -4.38 -4.62
N ASP A 208 -2.21 -4.12 -4.73
CA ASP A 208 -2.82 -3.65 -5.96
C ASP A 208 -2.64 -2.14 -6.16
N GLU A 209 -2.72 -1.67 -7.41
CA GLU A 209 -2.61 -0.25 -7.76
C GLU A 209 -1.27 0.40 -7.32
N LEU A 210 -0.17 -0.38 -7.35
CA LEU A 210 1.16 0.08 -6.90
C LEU A 210 1.62 1.37 -7.59
N TRP A 211 1.22 1.60 -8.83
CA TRP A 211 1.57 2.82 -9.56
C TRP A 211 1.05 4.10 -8.90
N ARG A 212 -0.07 4.04 -8.16
CA ARG A 212 -0.68 5.22 -7.55
C ARG A 212 0.19 5.80 -6.45
N ILE A 213 0.73 4.93 -5.61
CA ILE A 213 1.61 5.35 -4.53
C ILE A 213 2.97 5.82 -5.06
N LEU A 214 3.50 5.17 -6.11
CA LEU A 214 4.78 5.55 -6.71
C LEU A 214 4.71 6.99 -7.24
N ARG A 215 3.54 7.41 -7.73
CA ARG A 215 3.27 8.77 -8.22
C ARG A 215 2.78 9.75 -7.15
N ALA A 216 2.66 9.35 -5.89
CA ALA A 216 2.12 10.22 -4.83
C ALA A 216 3.12 11.30 -4.37
N GLY A 217 4.43 11.10 -4.59
CA GLY A 217 5.48 12.06 -4.25
C GLY A 217 6.88 11.50 -4.49
N GLN A 218 7.90 12.35 -4.40
CA GLN A 218 9.29 11.90 -4.45
C GLN A 218 9.63 11.04 -3.22
N GLY A 219 10.50 10.03 -3.37
CA GLY A 219 10.92 9.16 -2.27
C GLY A 219 9.89 8.07 -1.87
N MET A 220 8.73 8.01 -2.52
CA MET A 220 7.73 6.97 -2.25
C MET A 220 8.20 5.56 -2.64
N VAL A 221 9.13 5.46 -3.60
CA VAL A 221 9.76 4.20 -3.99
C VAL A 221 10.55 3.62 -2.82
N ASP A 222 11.33 4.45 -2.13
CA ASP A 222 12.09 4.04 -0.94
C ASP A 222 11.16 3.58 0.18
N ARG A 223 10.04 4.29 0.40
CA ARG A 223 9.04 3.89 1.41
C ARG A 223 8.45 2.51 1.14
N ILE A 224 8.21 2.17 -0.13
CA ILE A 224 7.70 0.85 -0.53
C ILE A 224 8.78 -0.22 -0.39
N ASP A 225 10.03 0.06 -0.78
CA ASP A 225 11.13 -0.89 -0.59
C ASP A 225 11.34 -1.18 0.90
N GLU A 226 11.37 -0.16 1.75
CA GLU A 226 11.45 -0.29 3.22
C GLU A 226 10.32 -1.16 3.78
N LEU A 227 9.08 -0.88 3.36
CA LEU A 227 7.89 -1.60 3.80
C LEU A 227 7.95 -3.09 3.43
N THR A 228 8.45 -3.41 2.25
CA THR A 228 8.43 -4.78 1.69
C THR A 228 9.69 -5.58 2.03
N ARG A 229 10.80 -4.92 2.36
CA ARG A 229 12.09 -5.55 2.71
C ARG A 229 12.01 -6.42 3.95
N LEU A 230 11.25 -6.01 4.97
CA LEU A 230 11.12 -6.76 6.24
C LEU A 230 10.47 -8.14 6.10
N ASN A 231 9.75 -8.38 5.00
CA ASN A 231 8.93 -9.59 4.83
C ASN A 231 9.63 -10.72 4.07
N ARG A 232 10.68 -10.40 3.30
CA ARG A 232 11.40 -11.39 2.48
C ARG A 232 12.12 -12.45 3.31
N THR A 233 12.49 -12.14 4.54
CA THR A 233 13.14 -13.08 5.48
C THR A 233 12.14 -13.90 6.29
N ARG A 234 10.86 -13.50 6.36
CA ARG A 234 9.85 -14.07 7.26
C ARG A 234 8.81 -14.96 6.55
N GLY A 235 9.06 -15.42 5.33
CA GLY A 235 8.17 -16.40 4.66
C GLY A 235 6.79 -15.88 4.28
N VAL A 236 6.64 -14.57 4.07
CA VAL A 236 5.42 -13.94 3.55
C VAL A 236 5.50 -13.86 2.03
N GLY A 237 4.52 -14.43 1.33
CA GLY A 237 4.38 -14.26 -0.11
C GLY A 237 3.80 -12.88 -0.42
N GLN A 238 4.25 -12.25 -1.50
CA GLN A 238 3.71 -10.96 -1.93
C GLN A 238 3.51 -10.91 -3.44
N ALA A 239 2.42 -10.27 -3.87
CA ALA A 239 2.17 -9.88 -5.24
C ALA A 239 2.04 -8.36 -5.32
N MET A 240 2.79 -7.76 -6.24
CA MET A 240 2.69 -6.34 -6.57
C MET A 240 2.01 -6.21 -7.93
N CYS A 241 0.92 -5.47 -8.01
CA CYS A 241 0.17 -5.29 -9.25
C CYS A 241 0.28 -3.85 -9.74
N THR A 242 0.64 -3.71 -11.02
CA THR A 242 0.72 -2.43 -11.74
C THR A 242 0.20 -2.64 -13.17
N HIS A 243 -0.18 -1.57 -13.86
CA HIS A 243 -0.73 -1.65 -15.22
C HIS A 243 0.37 -1.80 -16.27
N THR A 244 1.50 -1.12 -16.10
CA THR A 244 2.58 -1.11 -17.08
C THR A 244 3.92 -0.74 -16.47
N MET A 245 5.02 -1.14 -17.16
CA MET A 245 6.36 -0.62 -16.87
C MET A 245 6.46 0.90 -17.04
N LYS A 246 5.64 1.50 -17.91
CA LYS A 246 5.59 2.96 -18.06
C LYS A 246 5.22 3.67 -16.77
N ASP A 247 4.48 3.01 -15.87
CA ASP A 247 4.13 3.60 -14.59
C ASP A 247 5.34 3.81 -13.70
N LEU A 248 6.27 2.87 -13.72
CA LEU A 248 7.55 2.94 -13.02
C LEU A 248 8.49 3.95 -13.69
N MET A 249 8.45 4.03 -15.01
CA MET A 249 9.30 4.94 -15.80
C MET A 249 8.77 6.38 -15.84
N ALA A 250 7.54 6.65 -15.41
CA ALA A 250 6.97 7.99 -15.34
C ALA A 250 7.40 8.78 -14.11
N LEU A 251 8.18 8.18 -13.21
CA LEU A 251 8.70 8.85 -12.02
C LEU A 251 9.69 9.96 -12.41
N PRO A 252 9.69 11.10 -11.69
CA PRO A 252 10.44 12.28 -12.10
C PRO A 252 11.96 12.03 -12.08
N ASN A 253 12.45 11.34 -11.05
CA ASN A 253 13.88 11.18 -10.80
C ASN A 253 14.37 9.83 -11.34
N GLU A 254 15.59 9.79 -11.89
CA GLU A 254 16.17 8.57 -12.46
C GLU A 254 16.43 7.50 -11.40
N GLU A 255 16.91 7.92 -10.22
CA GLU A 255 17.12 7.04 -9.08
C GLU A 255 15.83 6.29 -8.69
N ASP A 256 14.70 7.00 -8.60
CA ASP A 256 13.39 6.42 -8.30
C ASP A 256 12.95 5.42 -9.38
N ARG A 257 13.17 5.74 -10.67
CA ARG A 257 12.88 4.82 -11.78
C ARG A 257 13.69 3.54 -11.68
N MET A 258 14.99 3.64 -11.41
CA MET A 258 15.87 2.48 -11.26
C MET A 258 15.43 1.59 -10.09
N LYS A 259 15.16 2.18 -8.92
CA LYS A 259 14.68 1.46 -7.74
C LYS A 259 13.33 0.75 -8.01
N ALA A 260 12.41 1.45 -8.66
CA ALA A 260 11.09 0.92 -9.00
C ALA A 260 11.17 -0.24 -9.99
N CYS A 261 11.99 -0.14 -11.04
CA CYS A 261 12.30 -1.26 -11.95
C CYS A 261 12.91 -2.44 -11.21
N GLY A 262 13.75 -2.19 -10.20
CA GLY A 262 14.31 -3.20 -9.33
C GLY A 262 13.26 -4.05 -8.58
N PHE A 263 12.04 -3.54 -8.34
CA PHE A 263 10.96 -4.37 -7.78
C PHE A 263 10.57 -5.53 -8.70
N VAL A 264 10.48 -5.25 -10.00
CA VAL A 264 10.15 -6.24 -11.02
C VAL A 264 11.34 -7.18 -11.25
N GLU A 265 12.55 -6.64 -11.31
CA GLU A 265 13.79 -7.43 -11.49
C GLU A 265 13.98 -8.48 -10.39
N ARG A 266 13.74 -8.09 -9.14
CA ARG A 266 13.88 -8.97 -7.97
C ARG A 266 12.68 -9.88 -7.75
N SER A 267 11.63 -9.77 -8.56
CA SER A 267 10.45 -10.62 -8.42
C SER A 267 10.79 -12.05 -8.86
N GLY A 268 10.64 -13.02 -7.96
CA GLY A 268 10.89 -14.43 -8.28
C GLY A 268 9.99 -14.98 -9.40
N MET A 269 8.89 -14.29 -9.68
CA MET A 269 7.94 -14.60 -10.74
C MET A 269 7.27 -13.33 -11.24
N VAL A 270 7.10 -13.22 -12.56
CA VAL A 270 6.41 -12.10 -13.21
C VAL A 270 5.25 -12.66 -14.01
N ILE A 271 4.05 -12.12 -13.79
CA ILE A 271 2.83 -12.48 -14.53
C ILE A 271 2.41 -11.26 -15.34
N SER A 272 2.41 -11.40 -16.67
CA SER A 272 2.07 -10.32 -17.59
C SER A 272 0.78 -10.63 -18.33
N GLY A 273 -0.19 -9.71 -18.27
CA GLY A 273 -1.34 -9.71 -19.17
C GLY A 273 -0.98 -9.16 -20.55
N GLY A 274 -1.97 -8.89 -21.40
CA GLY A 274 -1.73 -8.23 -22.68
C GLY A 274 -1.06 -6.87 -22.50
N LEU A 275 0.09 -6.67 -23.13
CA LEU A 275 0.87 -5.43 -23.08
C LEU A 275 1.18 -4.94 -24.50
N PRO A 276 1.09 -3.63 -24.79
CA PRO A 276 1.36 -3.09 -26.13
C PRO A 276 2.79 -3.35 -26.59
N ALA A 277 2.97 -3.51 -27.92
CA ALA A 277 4.30 -3.74 -28.50
C ALA A 277 5.34 -2.67 -28.13
N ASN A 278 4.91 -1.41 -27.96
CA ASN A 278 5.81 -0.30 -27.59
C ASN A 278 6.29 -0.36 -26.13
N GLU A 279 5.76 -1.25 -25.30
CA GLU A 279 6.19 -1.47 -23.90
C GLU A 279 7.20 -2.60 -23.78
N MET A 280 7.33 -3.43 -24.81
CA MET A 280 8.25 -4.57 -24.81
C MET A 280 9.71 -4.20 -24.53
N PRO A 281 10.27 -3.08 -25.05
CA PRO A 281 11.63 -2.69 -24.71
C PRO A 281 11.84 -2.44 -23.21
N GLN A 282 10.89 -1.79 -22.55
CA GLN A 282 10.95 -1.48 -21.11
C GLN A 282 10.74 -2.71 -20.23
N LEU A 283 9.86 -3.64 -20.65
CA LEU A 283 9.70 -4.91 -19.96
C LEU A 283 10.95 -5.79 -20.14
N THR A 284 11.48 -5.86 -21.36
CA THR A 284 12.61 -6.72 -21.71
C THR A 284 13.92 -6.25 -21.07
N SER A 285 14.07 -4.96 -20.78
CA SER A 285 15.23 -4.44 -20.05
C SER A 285 15.31 -4.90 -18.60
N VAL A 286 14.19 -5.36 -18.03
CA VAL A 286 14.10 -5.81 -16.63
C VAL A 286 13.89 -7.32 -16.54
N VAL A 287 13.06 -7.87 -17.43
CA VAL A 287 12.72 -9.29 -17.49
C VAL A 287 12.98 -9.77 -18.92
N PRO A 288 14.02 -10.58 -19.18
CA PRO A 288 14.37 -11.01 -20.53
C PRO A 288 13.22 -11.75 -21.23
N MET A 289 12.58 -11.10 -22.22
CA MET A 289 11.51 -11.68 -23.03
C MET A 289 12.02 -12.03 -24.44
N SER A 290 11.78 -13.25 -24.90
CA SER A 290 12.02 -13.65 -26.28
C SER A 290 11.07 -12.94 -27.24
N GLY A 291 11.45 -12.83 -28.53
CA GLY A 291 10.56 -12.22 -29.54
C GLY A 291 9.20 -12.91 -29.65
N LYS A 292 9.13 -14.22 -29.40
CA LYS A 292 7.85 -14.97 -29.37
C LYS A 292 6.99 -14.59 -28.17
N GLU A 293 7.58 -14.41 -26.99
CA GLU A 293 6.88 -13.96 -25.79
C GLU A 293 6.35 -12.54 -25.97
N GLN A 294 7.18 -11.64 -26.50
CA GLN A 294 6.78 -10.26 -26.81
C GLN A 294 5.61 -10.21 -27.80
N ALA A 295 5.68 -10.98 -28.90
CA ALA A 295 4.59 -11.08 -29.88
C ALA A 295 3.31 -11.66 -29.27
N THR A 296 3.44 -12.62 -28.35
CA THR A 296 2.30 -13.23 -27.64
C THR A 296 1.58 -12.19 -26.78
N LEU A 297 2.32 -11.44 -25.95
CA LEU A 297 1.75 -10.37 -25.10
C LEU A 297 1.09 -9.28 -25.94
N ALA A 298 1.72 -8.84 -27.02
CA ALA A 298 1.18 -7.82 -27.91
C ALA A 298 -0.12 -8.27 -28.57
N SER A 299 -0.22 -9.55 -28.99
CA SER A 299 -1.42 -10.09 -29.64
C SER A 299 -2.68 -10.02 -28.76
N TRP A 300 -2.52 -9.97 -27.44
CA TRP A 300 -3.62 -9.92 -26.46
C TRP A 300 -4.18 -8.51 -26.24
N THR A 301 -3.48 -7.47 -26.69
CA THR A 301 -3.97 -6.08 -26.60
C THR A 301 -4.87 -5.64 -27.75
N ASN A 302 -4.96 -6.46 -28.82
CA ASN A 302 -5.76 -6.09 -29.99
C ASN A 302 -7.23 -5.90 -29.59
N PRO A 303 -7.91 -4.85 -30.06
CA PRO A 303 -9.34 -4.69 -29.82
C PRO A 303 -10.10 -5.89 -30.43
N PRO A 304 -11.24 -6.29 -29.83
CA PRO A 304 -12.09 -7.30 -30.43
C PRO A 304 -12.46 -6.89 -31.86
N SER A 305 -12.56 -7.87 -32.75
CA SER A 305 -13.02 -7.64 -34.13
C SER A 305 -14.40 -6.98 -34.11
N TRP A 306 -14.64 -6.02 -35.00
CA TRP A 306 -15.96 -5.40 -35.22
C TRP A 306 -16.92 -6.45 -35.79
N ASN A 307 -17.48 -7.31 -34.93
CA ASN A 307 -18.52 -8.25 -35.32
C ASN A 307 -19.85 -7.75 -34.76
N ASN A 308 -20.63 -7.12 -35.63
CA ASN A 308 -21.88 -6.42 -35.32
C ASN A 308 -23.10 -7.35 -35.25
N ASP A 309 -22.91 -8.67 -35.43
CA ASP A 309 -24.00 -9.64 -35.62
C ASP A 309 -24.59 -10.18 -34.31
N LEU A 310 -23.96 -9.88 -33.18
CA LEU A 310 -24.46 -10.21 -31.84
C LEU A 310 -24.48 -8.90 -31.08
N GLY A 311 -25.62 -8.48 -30.53
CA GLY A 311 -25.77 -7.25 -29.73
C GLY A 311 -24.98 -7.23 -28.41
N HIS A 312 -23.84 -7.91 -28.35
CA HIS A 312 -22.89 -8.03 -27.27
C HIS A 312 -21.47 -7.86 -27.83
N ASP A 313 -20.72 -6.88 -27.31
CA ASP A 313 -19.30 -6.74 -27.60
C ASP A 313 -18.57 -8.05 -27.31
N ALA A 314 -17.87 -8.60 -28.31
CA ALA A 314 -17.03 -9.77 -28.11
C ALA A 314 -15.99 -9.49 -27.01
N PRO A 315 -15.71 -10.45 -26.10
CA PRO A 315 -14.69 -10.24 -25.07
C PRO A 315 -13.34 -9.91 -25.73
N PRO A 316 -12.56 -8.95 -25.20
CA PRO A 316 -11.24 -8.65 -25.72
C PRO A 316 -10.40 -9.92 -25.83
N PRO A 317 -9.64 -10.11 -26.92
CA PRO A 317 -8.94 -11.35 -27.22
C PRO A 317 -7.91 -11.75 -26.14
N GLY A 318 -7.42 -10.78 -25.35
CA GLY A 318 -6.54 -10.98 -24.22
C GLY A 318 -7.22 -11.28 -22.87
N ARG A 319 -8.55 -11.23 -22.78
CA ARG A 319 -9.25 -11.37 -21.48
C ARG A 319 -8.92 -12.72 -20.84
N GLY A 320 -8.36 -12.66 -19.64
CA GLY A 320 -7.96 -13.84 -18.85
C GLY A 320 -6.69 -14.54 -19.36
N LYS A 321 -6.01 -14.04 -20.40
CA LYS A 321 -4.74 -14.60 -20.88
C LYS A 321 -3.57 -13.91 -20.20
N PHE A 322 -2.62 -14.72 -19.74
CA PHE A 322 -1.43 -14.25 -19.04
C PHE A 322 -0.22 -15.08 -19.45
N LEU A 323 0.96 -14.50 -19.33
CA LEU A 323 2.24 -15.16 -19.45
C LEU A 323 2.90 -15.17 -18.08
N ILE A 324 3.24 -16.34 -17.55
CA ILE A 324 4.04 -16.47 -16.33
C ILE A 324 5.51 -16.69 -16.69
N LYS A 325 6.39 -15.89 -16.10
CA LYS A 325 7.83 -15.94 -16.28
C LYS A 325 8.49 -16.17 -14.91
N VAL A 326 9.38 -17.16 -14.83
CA VAL A 326 10.10 -17.51 -13.59
C VAL A 326 11.60 -17.48 -13.89
N GLY A 327 12.26 -16.43 -13.41
CA GLY A 327 13.64 -16.12 -13.78
C GLY A 327 13.82 -16.01 -15.30
N GLU A 328 14.88 -16.59 -15.83
CA GLU A 328 15.23 -16.53 -17.26
C GLU A 328 14.55 -17.62 -18.11
N ARG A 329 13.70 -18.46 -17.51
CA ARG A 329 13.06 -19.58 -18.21
C ARG A 329 12.08 -19.07 -19.28
N PRO A 330 11.81 -19.88 -20.33
CA PRO A 330 10.70 -19.59 -21.25
C PRO A 330 9.39 -19.41 -20.47
N GLY A 331 8.67 -18.34 -20.80
CA GLY A 331 7.40 -18.00 -20.21
C GLY A 331 6.32 -19.00 -20.65
N ILE A 332 5.41 -19.30 -19.73
CA ILE A 332 4.32 -20.23 -19.96
C ILE A 332 3.04 -19.42 -20.14
N PRO A 333 2.41 -19.42 -21.32
CA PRO A 333 1.12 -18.77 -21.50
C PRO A 333 0.02 -19.64 -20.88
N PHE A 334 -0.91 -19.02 -20.18
CA PHE A 334 -2.08 -19.67 -19.62
C PHE A 334 -3.32 -18.78 -19.75
N GLN A 335 -4.49 -19.40 -19.64
CA GLN A 335 -5.77 -18.69 -19.64
C GLN A 335 -6.54 -19.04 -18.37
N VAL A 336 -6.87 -18.02 -17.60
CA VAL A 336 -7.77 -18.12 -16.45
C VAL A 336 -9.18 -18.37 -16.97
N ARG A 337 -9.78 -19.47 -16.53
CA ARG A 337 -11.20 -19.77 -16.75
C ARG A 337 -11.90 -19.74 -15.42
N LEU A 338 -12.86 -18.85 -15.29
CA LEU A 338 -13.71 -18.76 -14.11
C LEU A 338 -14.71 -19.91 -14.14
N THR A 339 -14.91 -20.52 -12.98
CA THR A 339 -16.00 -21.47 -12.73
C THR A 339 -17.35 -20.75 -12.77
N GLN A 340 -18.45 -21.51 -12.88
CA GLN A 340 -19.81 -20.94 -12.87
C GLN A 340 -20.10 -20.14 -11.58
N ALA A 341 -19.60 -20.62 -10.45
CA ALA A 341 -19.75 -19.92 -9.16
C ALA A 341 -18.98 -18.58 -9.14
N GLU A 342 -17.81 -18.51 -9.78
CA GLU A 342 -17.01 -17.29 -9.85
C GLU A 342 -17.57 -16.28 -10.85
N LEU A 343 -18.15 -16.74 -11.97
CA LEU A 343 -18.76 -15.86 -12.98
C LEU A 343 -19.88 -15.00 -12.38
N ALA A 344 -20.75 -15.59 -11.55
CA ALA A 344 -21.81 -14.85 -10.87
C ALA A 344 -21.28 -13.77 -9.90
N LEU A 345 -20.05 -13.94 -9.39
CA LEU A 345 -19.41 -13.03 -8.44
C LEU A 345 -18.52 -11.97 -9.09
N ASN A 346 -18.11 -12.18 -10.35
CA ASN A 346 -17.14 -11.35 -11.09
C ASN A 346 -17.79 -10.43 -12.14
N ASP A 347 -19.11 -10.25 -12.11
CA ASP A 347 -19.79 -9.29 -12.98
C ASP A 347 -19.58 -7.84 -12.47
N THR A 348 -18.57 -7.18 -13.03
CA THR A 348 -18.23 -5.77 -12.78
C THR A 348 -18.97 -4.80 -13.70
N ASN A 349 -19.72 -5.29 -14.70
CA ASN A 349 -20.42 -4.47 -15.70
C ASN A 349 -21.89 -4.17 -15.33
N LYS A 350 -22.18 -4.05 -14.04
CA LYS A 350 -23.55 -3.79 -13.54
C LYS A 350 -24.18 -2.47 -14.03
N ARG A 351 -23.37 -1.51 -14.51
CA ARG A 351 -23.88 -0.24 -15.06
C ARG A 351 -24.36 -0.34 -16.51
N TRP A 352 -23.84 -1.28 -17.29
CA TRP A 352 -24.22 -1.43 -18.71
C TRP A 352 -25.47 -2.28 -18.90
N SER A 353 -25.77 -3.19 -17.97
CA SER A 353 -26.97 -4.04 -18.02
C SER A 353 -28.29 -3.26 -17.89
N ASN A 354 -28.25 -2.05 -17.31
CA ASN A 354 -29.43 -1.19 -17.17
C ASN A 354 -29.75 -0.32 -18.40
N THR A 355 -28.83 -0.19 -19.36
CA THR A 355 -29.05 0.66 -20.55
C THR A 355 -29.69 -0.12 -21.70
N THR A 356 -29.46 -1.43 -21.78
CA THR A 356 -29.97 -2.28 -22.86
C THR A 356 -31.47 -2.58 -22.73
N SER A 357 -32.04 -2.52 -21.52
CA SER A 357 -33.46 -2.73 -21.27
C SER A 357 -34.35 -1.53 -21.63
N ALA A 358 -33.78 -0.33 -21.76
CA ALA A 358 -34.51 0.87 -22.17
C ALA A 358 -34.68 1.02 -23.69
N ARG A 359 -33.83 0.35 -24.48
CA ARG A 359 -33.83 0.46 -25.96
C ARG A 359 -34.79 -0.50 -26.66
N HIS A 360 -35.32 -1.51 -25.96
CA HIS A 360 -36.34 -2.44 -26.50
C HIS A 360 -37.79 -2.03 -26.22
N ARG A 361 -38.05 -0.80 -25.74
CA ARG A 361 -39.42 -0.29 -25.52
C ARG A 361 -39.83 0.90 -26.40
N ARG A 362 -39.02 1.32 -27.36
CA ARG A 362 -39.42 2.27 -28.41
C ARG A 362 -38.71 1.93 -29.72
N GLY A 363 -39.49 1.52 -30.71
CA GLY A 363 -39.05 1.13 -32.05
C GLY A 363 -39.92 0.00 -32.56
#